data_AF-E9D403-F1
#
_entry.id   AF-E9D403-F1
#
_cell.length_a   1.000
_cell.length_b   1.000
_cell.length_c   1.000
_cell.angle_alpha   90.00
_cell.angle_beta   90.00
_cell.angle_gamma   90.00
#
_symmetry.space_group_name_H-M   'P 1'
#
loop_
_entity.id
_entity.type
_entity.pdbx_description
1 polymer ?
#
loop_
_entity_poly.entity_id
_entity_poly.type
_entity_poly.pdbx_seq_one_letter_code
_entity_poly.pdbx_strand_id
1 'polypeptide(L)'
;MQSERDSFDSPEKVGWLMAALFRLYLSYSSGSFRFGWLQKTVDLKVRCRDTTSDKAVFPISSDLLKAIHKCERVTAPEKSRGLPSDWGFSGFMKTAAHQVLDEVPFTQSEEFHGPLFRWLGVGIMINSYPAIKGQENRRDYLLKSELLAVTSIFYRQMNEVVWLPEEDRYMAKLIYKEGFLMATVVTFVHGKVRIIQATCNPSETYPTLTLTLRAIYKLGEDNYDKEVAFDVLKWILSPPEPAKQLSLRAKK
;
A
#
# COMPACT_ATOMS: atom_id res chain seq x y z
N MET A 1 4.51 34.04 4.06
CA MET A 1 5.67 33.58 3.27
C MET A 1 5.31 32.26 2.64
N GLN A 2 5.15 32.22 1.32
CA GLN A 2 5.16 30.95 0.57
C GLN A 2 6.62 30.50 0.54
N SER A 3 6.95 29.37 1.17
CA SER A 3 8.27 28.77 0.97
C SER A 3 8.36 28.32 -0.48
N GLU A 4 9.43 28.70 -1.17
CA GLU A 4 9.76 28.18 -2.49
C GLU A 4 9.81 26.64 -2.39
N ARG A 5 9.07 25.97 -3.28
CA ARG A 5 9.05 24.51 -3.35
C ARG A 5 10.16 24.06 -4.26
N ASP A 6 10.85 22.99 -3.88
CA ASP A 6 11.89 22.41 -4.71
C ASP A 6 11.30 21.88 -6.03
N SER A 7 11.90 22.26 -7.16
CA SER A 7 11.60 21.67 -8.46
C SER A 7 12.31 20.33 -8.61
N PHE A 8 11.62 19.37 -9.21
CA PHE A 8 12.19 18.07 -9.55
C PHE A 8 12.54 18.06 -11.03
N ASP A 9 13.81 18.31 -11.33
CA ASP A 9 14.30 18.36 -12.72
C ASP A 9 14.57 16.96 -13.29
N SER A 10 14.47 15.90 -12.48
CA SER A 10 14.58 14.51 -12.94
C SER A 10 13.78 13.52 -12.07
N PRO A 11 13.29 12.40 -12.64
CA PRO A 11 12.66 11.32 -11.88
C PRO A 11 13.58 10.71 -10.82
N GLU A 12 14.89 10.74 -11.03
CA GLU A 12 15.86 10.23 -10.05
C GLU A 12 15.73 10.95 -8.70
N LYS A 13 15.58 12.29 -8.72
CA LYS A 13 15.35 13.08 -7.50
C LYS A 13 14.09 12.64 -6.76
N VAL A 14 13.03 12.25 -7.48
CA VAL A 14 11.80 11.72 -6.88
C VAL A 14 12.03 10.36 -6.23
N GLY A 15 12.86 9.50 -6.86
CA GLY A 15 13.29 8.24 -6.25
C GLY A 15 14.01 8.48 -4.92
N TRP A 16 15.01 9.36 -4.89
CA TRP A 16 15.72 9.71 -3.65
C TRP A 16 14.80 10.33 -2.60
N LEU A 17 13.83 11.15 -3.02
CA LEU A 17 12.81 11.69 -2.13
C LEU A 17 11.96 10.60 -1.47
N MET A 18 11.56 9.54 -2.20
CA MET A 18 10.80 8.43 -1.60
C MET A 18 11.60 7.73 -0.49
N ALA A 19 12.91 7.53 -0.70
CA ALA A 19 13.79 6.99 0.35
C ALA A 19 13.95 7.96 1.54
N ALA A 20 14.07 9.27 1.28
CA ALA A 20 14.16 10.28 2.33
C ALA A 20 12.88 10.36 3.16
N LEU A 21 11.71 10.39 2.50
CA LEU A 21 10.39 10.37 3.14
C LEU A 21 10.19 9.11 3.98
N PHE A 22 10.64 7.95 3.51
CA PHE A 22 10.61 6.74 4.32
C PHE A 22 11.36 6.93 5.64
N ARG A 23 12.62 7.42 5.58
CA ARG A 23 13.46 7.65 6.77
C ARG A 23 12.83 8.69 7.70
N LEU A 24 12.24 9.74 7.14
CA LEU A 24 11.55 10.78 7.88
C LEU A 24 10.31 10.22 8.60
N TYR A 25 9.45 9.46 7.91
CA TYR A 25 8.31 8.83 8.56
C TYR A 25 8.73 7.82 9.62
N LEU A 26 9.82 7.10 9.39
CA LEU A 26 10.37 6.16 10.35
C LEU A 26 10.87 6.86 11.63
N SER A 27 11.46 8.05 11.53
CA SER A 27 12.00 8.78 12.68
C SER A 27 10.91 9.40 13.57
N TYR A 28 9.72 9.68 13.04
CA TYR A 28 8.62 10.19 13.86
C TYR A 28 8.16 9.18 14.90
N SER A 29 7.92 9.67 16.12
CA SER A 29 7.34 8.87 17.22
C SER A 29 5.86 8.54 17.01
N SER A 30 5.13 9.36 16.24
CA SER A 30 3.71 9.14 15.98
C SER A 30 3.45 7.89 15.15
N GLY A 31 2.47 7.09 15.56
CA GLY A 31 2.00 5.93 14.80
C GLY A 31 1.02 6.28 13.67
N SER A 32 0.51 7.50 13.62
CA SER A 32 -0.46 7.96 12.61
C SER A 32 -0.35 9.46 12.34
N PHE A 33 -0.79 9.88 11.17
CA PHE A 33 -0.65 11.24 10.68
C PHE A 33 -1.98 11.77 10.13
N ARG A 34 -2.39 12.95 10.60
CA ARG A 34 -3.59 13.65 10.08
C ARG A 34 -3.38 14.04 8.63
N PHE A 35 -4.43 13.94 7.82
CA PHE A 35 -4.46 14.46 6.45
C PHE A 35 -4.06 15.94 6.41
N GLY A 36 -4.64 16.75 7.31
CA GLY A 36 -4.32 18.17 7.39
C GLY A 36 -2.86 18.49 7.75
N TRP A 37 -2.16 17.57 8.42
CA TRP A 37 -0.73 17.71 8.71
C TRP A 37 0.10 17.31 7.49
N LEU A 38 -0.20 16.15 6.89
CA LEU A 38 0.50 15.65 5.69
C LEU A 38 0.41 16.64 4.52
N GLN A 39 -0.75 17.27 4.31
CA GLN A 39 -0.92 18.23 3.21
C GLN A 39 -0.18 19.57 3.42
N LYS A 40 0.39 19.81 4.60
CA LYS A 40 1.18 21.01 4.93
C LYS A 40 2.68 20.80 4.80
N THR A 41 3.15 19.58 4.54
CA THR A 41 4.58 19.30 4.36
C THR A 41 5.12 20.04 3.14
N VAL A 42 6.34 20.55 3.25
CA VAL A 42 6.98 21.34 2.19
C VAL A 42 7.80 20.48 1.22
N ASP A 43 8.31 19.34 1.70
CA ASP A 43 9.24 18.45 0.98
C ASP A 43 8.60 17.82 -0.28
N LEU A 44 7.31 17.54 -0.21
CA LEU A 44 6.52 17.03 -1.32
C LEU A 44 5.09 17.54 -1.22
N LYS A 45 4.49 17.86 -2.36
CA LYS A 45 3.07 18.19 -2.41
C LYS A 45 2.27 16.93 -2.13
N VAL A 46 1.70 16.82 -0.94
CA VAL A 46 0.83 15.71 -0.56
C VAL A 46 -0.64 16.12 -0.70
N ARG A 47 -1.45 15.22 -1.25
CA ARG A 47 -2.90 15.35 -1.30
C ARG A 47 -3.52 14.12 -0.65
N CYS A 48 -4.31 14.31 0.39
CA CYS A 48 -5.02 13.23 1.06
C CYS A 48 -6.50 13.24 0.69
N ARG A 49 -7.09 12.08 0.47
CA ARG A 49 -8.52 11.92 0.15
C ARG A 49 -9.14 10.80 0.97
N ASP A 50 -10.32 11.05 1.51
CA ASP A 50 -11.21 10.01 2.01
C ASP A 50 -12.24 9.72 0.92
N THR A 51 -12.26 8.49 0.43
CA THR A 51 -13.23 7.99 -0.56
C THR A 51 -13.88 6.70 -0.08
N THR A 52 -13.93 6.48 1.24
CA THR A 52 -14.49 5.28 1.86
C THR A 52 -15.97 5.06 1.57
N SER A 53 -16.67 6.09 1.11
CA SER A 53 -18.08 6.00 0.71
C SER A 53 -18.24 5.64 -0.78
N ASP A 54 -17.17 5.67 -1.56
CA ASP A 54 -17.21 5.37 -2.99
C ASP A 54 -17.19 3.85 -3.20
N LYS A 55 -18.04 3.36 -4.10
CA LYS A 55 -18.01 1.95 -4.49
C LYS A 55 -16.77 1.67 -5.33
N ALA A 56 -15.99 0.66 -4.94
CA ALA A 56 -14.87 0.18 -5.73
C ALA A 56 -15.36 -0.68 -6.90
N VAL A 57 -14.79 -0.47 -8.09
CA VAL A 57 -15.06 -1.26 -9.30
C VAL A 57 -13.81 -2.06 -9.62
N PHE A 58 -13.83 -3.35 -9.32
CA PHE A 58 -12.67 -4.24 -9.49
C PHE A 58 -12.57 -4.74 -10.93
N PRO A 59 -11.40 -4.66 -11.58
CA PRO A 59 -11.14 -5.25 -12.91
C PRO A 59 -10.89 -6.76 -12.79
N ILE A 60 -11.78 -7.48 -12.11
CA ILE A 60 -11.63 -8.90 -11.80
C ILE A 60 -12.16 -9.78 -12.93
N SER A 61 -11.39 -10.79 -13.33
CA SER A 61 -11.84 -11.80 -14.29
C SER A 61 -12.90 -12.73 -13.68
N SER A 62 -13.72 -13.34 -14.53
CA SER A 62 -14.71 -14.33 -14.06
C SER A 62 -14.07 -15.49 -13.32
N ASP A 63 -12.90 -15.93 -13.76
CA ASP A 63 -12.21 -17.10 -13.21
C ASP A 63 -11.59 -16.78 -11.85
N LEU A 64 -10.97 -15.59 -11.71
CA LEU A 64 -10.47 -15.12 -10.42
C LEU A 64 -11.62 -14.92 -9.42
N LEU A 65 -12.76 -14.37 -9.86
CA LEU A 65 -13.93 -14.20 -9.01
C LEU A 65 -14.50 -15.55 -8.52
N LYS A 66 -14.59 -16.55 -9.40
CA LYS A 66 -15.00 -17.91 -9.03
C LYS A 66 -14.04 -18.54 -8.02
N ALA A 67 -12.72 -18.41 -8.24
CA ALA A 67 -11.71 -18.94 -7.33
C ALA A 67 -11.77 -18.27 -5.94
N ILE A 68 -11.99 -16.95 -5.87
CA ILE A 68 -12.22 -16.24 -4.61
C ILE A 68 -13.43 -16.82 -3.87
N HIS A 69 -14.56 -17.00 -4.56
CA HIS A 69 -15.77 -17.55 -3.94
C HIS A 69 -15.67 -19.04 -3.59
N LYS A 70 -14.74 -19.78 -4.20
CA LYS A 70 -14.43 -21.18 -3.88
C LYS A 70 -13.41 -21.33 -2.75
N CYS A 71 -12.71 -20.26 -2.38
CA CYS A 71 -11.69 -20.26 -1.33
C CYS A 71 -12.25 -20.77 0.01
N GLU A 72 -11.98 -22.04 0.32
CA GLU A 72 -12.50 -22.71 1.52
C GLU A 72 -12.03 -22.02 2.80
N ARG A 73 -10.83 -21.42 2.78
CA ARG A 73 -10.31 -20.67 3.93
C ARG A 73 -11.27 -19.57 4.37
N VAL A 74 -11.96 -18.93 3.42
CA VAL A 74 -12.91 -17.83 3.66
C VAL A 74 -14.34 -18.33 3.79
N THR A 75 -14.74 -19.32 2.99
CA THR A 75 -16.14 -19.78 2.91
C THR A 75 -16.52 -20.76 4.01
N ALA A 76 -15.55 -21.51 4.54
CA ALA A 76 -15.73 -22.52 5.57
C ALA A 76 -14.52 -22.55 6.54
N PRO A 77 -14.20 -21.43 7.22
CA PRO A 77 -13.03 -21.33 8.09
C PRO A 77 -13.00 -22.42 9.18
N GLU A 78 -14.17 -22.85 9.65
CA GLU A 78 -14.38 -23.92 10.63
C GLU A 78 -13.88 -25.30 10.18
N LYS A 79 -13.81 -25.58 8.88
CA LYS A 79 -13.28 -26.85 8.35
C LYS A 79 -11.75 -26.96 8.46
N SER A 80 -11.07 -25.87 8.78
CA SER A 80 -9.61 -25.80 8.85
C SER A 80 -9.14 -25.59 10.30
N ARG A 81 -8.78 -24.36 10.66
CA ARG A 81 -8.35 -23.97 12.02
C ARG A 81 -9.30 -22.99 12.68
N GLY A 82 -10.48 -22.78 12.09
CA GLY A 82 -11.39 -21.70 12.49
C GLY A 82 -10.92 -20.32 12.04
N LEU A 83 -11.63 -19.32 12.55
CA LEU A 83 -11.25 -17.91 12.43
C LEU A 83 -10.03 -17.62 13.31
N PRO A 84 -9.12 -16.75 12.85
CA PRO A 84 -8.04 -16.27 13.70
C PRO A 84 -8.60 -15.28 14.74
N SER A 85 -7.79 -14.95 15.75
CA SER A 85 -8.04 -13.74 16.54
C SER A 85 -8.02 -12.50 15.66
N ASP A 86 -8.54 -11.38 16.17
CA ASP A 86 -8.51 -10.05 15.52
C ASP A 86 -7.13 -9.59 15.05
N TRP A 87 -6.10 -10.23 15.56
CA TRP A 87 -4.70 -10.01 15.29
C TRP A 87 -4.11 -10.95 14.21
N GLY A 88 -4.73 -12.10 13.97
CA GLY A 88 -4.28 -13.08 12.98
C GLY A 88 -4.88 -12.93 11.58
N PHE A 89 -5.77 -11.95 11.35
CA PHE A 89 -6.44 -11.77 10.07
C PHE A 89 -5.50 -11.47 8.90
N SER A 90 -4.36 -10.83 9.14
CA SER A 90 -3.33 -10.61 8.10
C SER A 90 -2.80 -11.93 7.54
N GLY A 91 -2.41 -12.86 8.42
CA GLY A 91 -1.95 -14.20 8.05
C GLY A 91 -3.07 -15.02 7.42
N PHE A 92 -4.28 -14.94 7.96
CA PHE A 92 -5.45 -15.61 7.41
C PHE A 92 -5.74 -15.19 5.97
N MET A 93 -5.81 -13.88 5.69
CA MET A 93 -6.04 -13.37 4.33
C MET A 93 -4.88 -13.67 3.39
N LYS A 94 -3.62 -13.68 3.88
CA LYS A 94 -2.46 -14.11 3.09
C LYS A 94 -2.61 -15.56 2.64
N THR A 95 -2.97 -16.47 3.55
CA THR A 95 -3.17 -17.88 3.20
C THR A 95 -4.35 -18.08 2.24
N ALA A 96 -5.43 -17.31 2.40
CA ALA A 96 -6.56 -17.33 1.48
C ALA A 96 -6.17 -16.85 0.08
N ALA A 97 -5.37 -15.77 -0.02
CA ALA A 97 -4.86 -15.29 -1.29
C ALA A 97 -3.99 -16.34 -2.00
N HIS A 98 -3.10 -17.04 -1.28
CA HIS A 98 -2.32 -18.14 -1.86
C HIS A 98 -3.21 -19.26 -2.41
N GLN A 99 -4.23 -19.69 -1.65
CA GLN A 99 -5.17 -20.72 -2.12
C GLN A 99 -5.89 -20.30 -3.41
N VAL A 100 -6.27 -19.03 -3.55
CA VAL A 100 -6.90 -18.53 -4.79
C VAL A 100 -5.91 -18.53 -5.95
N LEU A 101 -4.66 -18.15 -5.70
CA LEU A 101 -3.59 -18.10 -6.69
C LEU A 101 -3.14 -19.49 -7.15
N ASP A 102 -3.32 -20.54 -6.33
CA ASP A 102 -3.07 -21.93 -6.75
C ASP A 102 -4.10 -22.41 -7.80
N GLU A 103 -5.31 -21.85 -7.81
CA GLU A 103 -6.38 -22.24 -8.75
C GLU A 103 -6.36 -21.45 -10.07
N VAL A 104 -5.76 -20.26 -10.09
CA VAL A 104 -5.77 -19.37 -11.26
C VAL A 104 -4.33 -19.04 -11.65
N PRO A 105 -3.91 -19.29 -12.91
CA PRO A 105 -2.57 -18.93 -13.36
C PRO A 105 -2.40 -17.41 -13.26
N PHE A 106 -1.72 -16.99 -12.21
CA PHE A 106 -1.42 -15.60 -11.93
C PHE A 106 0.06 -15.37 -12.18
N THR A 107 0.40 -14.32 -12.92
CA THR A 107 1.78 -13.89 -13.02
C THR A 107 2.16 -13.35 -11.64
N GLN A 108 2.91 -14.13 -10.86
CA GLN A 108 3.47 -13.64 -9.60
C GLN A 108 4.17 -12.31 -9.88
N SER A 109 3.66 -11.21 -9.33
CA SER A 109 4.51 -10.04 -9.13
C SER A 109 5.60 -10.51 -8.18
N GLU A 110 6.88 -10.30 -8.53
CA GLU A 110 8.01 -10.59 -7.65
C GLU A 110 7.64 -10.21 -6.22
N GLU A 111 7.63 -11.19 -5.30
CA GLU A 111 7.47 -10.89 -3.89
C GLU A 111 8.47 -9.78 -3.56
N PHE A 112 8.04 -8.78 -2.77
CA PHE A 112 8.88 -7.67 -2.34
C PHE A 112 10.00 -8.18 -1.41
N HIS A 113 10.98 -8.86 -1.99
CA HIS A 113 12.16 -9.40 -1.36
C HIS A 113 13.36 -8.63 -1.91
N GLY A 114 14.10 -8.04 -0.98
CA GLY A 114 15.28 -7.27 -1.33
C GLY A 114 15.96 -6.66 -0.10
N PRO A 115 17.24 -6.32 -0.20
CA PRO A 115 18.02 -5.75 0.89
C PRO A 115 17.50 -4.39 1.34
N LEU A 116 16.83 -3.66 0.44
CA LEU A 116 16.06 -2.47 0.79
C LEU A 116 14.90 -2.84 1.72
N PHE A 117 14.08 -3.84 1.46
CA PHE A 117 13.09 -4.31 2.45
C PHE A 117 13.72 -4.98 3.67
N ARG A 118 14.98 -5.41 3.62
CA ARG A 118 15.72 -5.79 4.83
C ARG A 118 16.09 -4.55 5.67
N TRP A 119 16.52 -3.45 5.03
CA TRP A 119 16.85 -2.16 5.66
C TRP A 119 15.62 -1.35 6.09
N LEU A 120 14.58 -1.31 5.26
CA LEU A 120 13.27 -0.71 5.49
C LEU A 120 12.41 -1.61 6.40
N GLY A 121 12.59 -2.93 6.32
CA GLY A 121 11.89 -3.94 7.15
C GLY A 121 12.43 -4.07 8.57
N VAL A 122 13.58 -3.48 8.91
CA VAL A 122 13.92 -3.19 10.31
C VAL A 122 12.85 -2.29 10.95
N GLY A 123 12.12 -1.49 10.15
CA GLY A 123 10.96 -0.68 10.59
C GLY A 123 9.59 -1.19 10.10
N ILE A 124 9.52 -1.94 9.00
CA ILE A 124 8.30 -2.62 8.53
C ILE A 124 8.30 -4.04 9.07
N MET A 125 7.74 -4.22 10.25
CA MET A 125 7.43 -5.56 10.75
C MET A 125 6.35 -6.22 9.88
N ILE A 126 6.78 -7.14 9.04
CA ILE A 126 5.90 -8.07 8.34
C ILE A 126 5.82 -9.34 9.20
N ASN A 127 4.61 -9.67 9.67
CA ASN A 127 4.25 -10.87 10.44
C ASN A 127 4.50 -10.93 11.96
N SER A 128 4.72 -9.84 12.72
CA SER A 128 4.67 -9.93 14.20
C SER A 128 4.45 -8.58 14.91
N TYR A 129 3.85 -8.66 16.10
CA TYR A 129 3.50 -7.64 17.09
C TYR A 129 4.73 -6.97 17.74
N PRO A 130 4.75 -5.63 17.93
CA PRO A 130 4.07 -5.06 19.07
C PRO A 130 3.09 -3.97 18.66
N ALA A 131 1.89 -4.14 19.19
CA ALA A 131 0.88 -3.12 19.43
C ALA A 131 1.37 -1.68 19.19
N ILE A 132 0.99 -1.10 18.04
CA ILE A 132 0.82 0.35 17.92
C ILE A 132 -0.38 0.70 18.80
N LYS A 133 -0.19 0.65 20.13
CA LYS A 133 -1.20 0.94 21.13
C LYS A 133 -1.67 2.37 20.90
N GLY A 134 -2.95 2.52 20.59
CA GLY A 134 -3.62 3.82 20.56
C GLY A 134 -3.73 4.50 19.19
N GLN A 135 -3.59 3.78 18.07
CA GLN A 135 -3.80 4.40 16.75
C GLN A 135 -5.23 4.95 16.61
N GLU A 136 -5.34 6.26 16.40
CA GLU A 136 -6.57 6.93 16.02
C GLU A 136 -7.04 6.37 14.67
N ASN A 137 -7.94 5.39 14.72
CA ASN A 137 -8.52 4.76 13.54
C ASN A 137 -9.67 5.62 12.99
N ARG A 138 -9.34 6.86 12.64
CA ARG A 138 -10.25 7.83 12.04
C ARG A 138 -10.01 7.90 10.54
N ARG A 139 -11.00 8.44 9.82
CA ARG A 139 -10.97 8.52 8.35
C ARG A 139 -10.04 9.62 7.83
N ASP A 140 -9.72 10.60 8.66
CA ASP A 140 -8.87 11.75 8.36
C ASP A 140 -7.38 11.53 8.69
N TYR A 141 -6.95 10.27 8.86
CA TYR A 141 -5.58 9.89 9.18
C TYR A 141 -5.07 8.76 8.30
N LEU A 142 -3.74 8.73 8.13
CA LEU A 142 -2.99 7.59 7.61
C LEU A 142 -2.12 7.00 8.71
N LEU A 143 -1.92 5.69 8.65
CA LEU A 143 -1.04 4.99 9.56
C LEU A 143 0.41 5.16 9.10
N LYS A 144 1.35 5.19 10.05
CA LYS A 144 2.79 5.21 9.75
C LYS A 144 3.19 4.04 8.85
N SER A 145 2.69 2.84 9.14
CA SER A 145 2.91 1.65 8.32
C SER A 145 2.43 1.81 6.87
N GLU A 146 1.28 2.47 6.65
CA GLU A 146 0.74 2.74 5.31
C GLU A 146 1.69 3.67 4.53
N LEU A 147 2.21 4.72 5.15
CA LEU A 147 3.16 5.66 4.52
C LEU A 147 4.52 5.01 4.21
N LEU A 148 5.03 4.21 5.14
CA LEU A 148 6.26 3.45 4.96
C LEU A 148 6.12 2.44 3.81
N ALA A 149 5.00 1.73 3.72
CA ALA A 149 4.73 0.82 2.61
C ALA A 149 4.67 1.56 1.26
N VAL A 150 3.90 2.66 1.17
CA VAL A 150 3.76 3.44 -0.08
C VAL A 150 5.11 3.94 -0.58
N THR A 151 5.90 4.58 0.30
CA THR A 151 7.22 5.13 -0.07
C THR A 151 8.19 4.03 -0.51
N SER A 152 8.15 2.87 0.16
CA SER A 152 8.97 1.70 -0.20
C SER A 152 8.60 1.12 -1.57
N ILE A 153 7.30 0.97 -1.85
CA ILE A 153 6.80 0.46 -3.13
C ILE A 153 7.18 1.41 -4.27
N PHE A 154 6.96 2.72 -4.09
CA PHE A 154 7.32 3.72 -5.10
C PHE A 154 8.81 3.74 -5.37
N TYR A 155 9.65 3.67 -4.33
CA TYR A 155 11.08 3.57 -4.51
C TYR A 155 11.48 2.35 -5.36
N ARG A 156 10.91 1.18 -5.09
CA ARG A 156 11.21 -0.06 -5.82
C ARG A 156 10.66 -0.06 -7.25
N GLN A 157 9.50 0.54 -7.49
CA GLN A 157 8.99 0.74 -8.86
C GLN A 157 9.92 1.62 -9.69
N MET A 158 10.68 2.51 -9.04
CA MET A 158 11.61 3.39 -9.74
C MET A 158 13.02 2.80 -9.86
N ASN A 159 13.43 1.95 -8.92
CA ASN A 159 14.82 1.54 -8.77
C ASN A 159 14.99 0.03 -8.63
N GLU A 160 15.92 -0.51 -9.39
CA GLU A 160 16.53 -1.80 -9.13
C GLU A 160 17.60 -1.64 -8.02
N VAL A 161 17.69 -2.60 -7.11
CA VAL A 161 18.70 -2.60 -6.04
C VAL A 161 19.72 -3.66 -6.39
N VAL A 162 20.90 -3.23 -6.81
CA VAL A 162 21.99 -4.08 -7.32
C VAL A 162 23.06 -4.21 -6.23
N TRP A 163 23.52 -5.43 -5.97
CA TRP A 163 24.67 -5.68 -5.11
C TRP A 163 25.95 -5.35 -5.89
N LEU A 164 26.83 -4.54 -5.31
CA LEU A 164 28.17 -4.29 -5.85
C LEU A 164 29.20 -4.97 -4.92
N PRO A 165 29.69 -6.17 -5.28
CA PRO A 165 30.64 -6.91 -4.44
C PRO A 165 31.93 -6.14 -4.17
N GLU A 166 32.38 -5.34 -5.15
CA GLU A 166 33.63 -4.57 -5.07
C GLU A 166 33.57 -3.46 -4.01
N GLU A 167 32.38 -2.94 -3.75
CA GLU A 167 32.15 -1.85 -2.81
C GLU A 167 31.48 -2.33 -1.51
N ASP A 168 31.26 -3.65 -1.38
CA ASP A 168 30.52 -4.32 -0.30
C ASP A 168 29.20 -3.59 0.06
N ARG A 169 28.51 -3.06 -0.95
CA ARG A 169 27.28 -2.28 -0.74
C ARG A 169 26.25 -2.49 -1.84
N TYR A 170 25.00 -2.20 -1.49
CA TYR A 170 23.92 -2.13 -2.46
C TYR A 170 23.83 -0.73 -3.05
N MET A 171 23.67 -0.66 -4.37
CA MET A 171 23.37 0.58 -5.09
C MET A 171 22.00 0.52 -5.74
N ALA A 172 21.32 1.67 -5.75
CA ALA A 172 20.08 1.84 -6.48
C ALA A 172 20.38 2.27 -7.91
N LYS A 173 19.79 1.58 -8.88
CA LYS A 173 19.86 1.89 -10.30
C LYS A 173 18.47 2.27 -10.78
N LEU A 174 18.31 3.48 -11.30
CA LEU A 174 17.02 3.94 -11.83
C LEU A 174 16.62 3.08 -13.03
N ILE A 175 15.44 2.46 -12.94
CA ILE A 175 14.80 1.69 -14.02
C ILE A 175 13.52 2.37 -14.52
N TYR A 176 13.04 3.41 -13.82
CA TYR A 176 11.89 4.20 -14.24
C TYR A 176 12.13 4.82 -15.61
N LYS A 177 11.17 4.62 -16.52
CA LYS A 177 11.17 5.21 -17.86
C LYS A 177 10.14 6.33 -17.96
N GLU A 178 8.88 6.02 -17.65
CA GLU A 178 7.74 6.93 -17.69
C GLU A 178 6.53 6.30 -16.99
N GLY A 179 5.51 7.11 -16.68
CA GLY A 179 4.22 6.66 -16.16
C GLY A 179 3.93 7.01 -14.70
N PHE A 180 2.73 6.69 -14.24
CA PHE A 180 2.35 6.91 -12.85
C PHE A 180 2.84 5.77 -11.97
N LEU A 181 3.43 6.12 -10.83
CA LEU A 181 3.60 5.19 -9.73
C LEU A 181 2.24 4.97 -9.09
N MET A 182 1.91 3.71 -8.82
CA MET A 182 0.64 3.31 -8.24
C MET A 182 0.88 2.19 -7.21
N ALA A 183 0.29 2.33 -6.03
CA ALA A 183 0.39 1.34 -4.98
C ALA A 183 -0.97 1.18 -4.31
N THR A 184 -1.36 -0.06 -4.05
CA THR A 184 -2.49 -0.38 -3.17
C THR A 184 -1.94 -1.09 -1.94
N VAL A 185 -2.25 -0.58 -0.75
CA VAL A 185 -1.80 -1.11 0.54
C VAL A 185 -3.02 -1.56 1.32
N VAL A 186 -3.03 -2.84 1.67
CA VAL A 186 -4.06 -3.47 2.51
C VAL A 186 -3.48 -3.64 3.91
N THR A 187 -3.97 -2.84 4.85
CA THR A 187 -3.46 -2.83 6.22
C THR A 187 -4.46 -3.49 7.16
N PHE A 188 -4.00 -4.52 7.87
CA PHE A 188 -4.77 -5.20 8.91
C PHE A 188 -4.44 -4.57 10.26
N VAL A 189 -5.46 -4.10 10.96
CA VAL A 189 -5.41 -3.64 12.35
C VAL A 189 -6.45 -4.42 13.15
N HIS A 190 -6.38 -4.40 14.48
CA HIS A 190 -7.29 -5.16 15.33
C HIS A 190 -8.76 -5.08 14.88
N GLY A 191 -9.30 -6.20 14.38
CA GLY A 191 -10.70 -6.34 13.94
C GLY A 191 -11.11 -5.49 12.73
N LYS A 192 -10.15 -4.89 12.00
CA LYS A 192 -10.43 -4.00 10.86
C LYS A 192 -9.38 -4.10 9.76
N VAL A 193 -9.81 -3.84 8.53
CA VAL A 193 -8.93 -3.73 7.36
C VAL A 193 -9.05 -2.33 6.78
N ARG A 194 -7.93 -1.70 6.45
CA ARG A 194 -7.86 -0.40 5.79
C ARG A 194 -7.23 -0.56 4.42
N ILE A 195 -7.80 0.11 3.43
CA ILE A 195 -7.30 0.09 2.05
C ILE A 195 -6.83 1.50 1.70
N ILE A 196 -5.55 1.64 1.41
CA ILE A 196 -4.95 2.87 0.90
C ILE A 196 -4.53 2.66 -0.55
N GLN A 197 -4.83 3.63 -1.39
CA GLN A 197 -4.22 3.76 -2.70
C GLN A 197 -3.36 5.00 -2.76
N ALA A 198 -2.17 4.86 -3.33
CA ALA A 198 -1.25 5.96 -3.56
C ALA A 198 -0.97 6.12 -5.05
N THR A 199 -0.83 7.37 -5.48
CA THR A 199 -0.30 7.71 -6.81
C THR A 199 0.72 8.83 -6.74
N CYS A 200 1.69 8.79 -7.65
CA CYS A 200 2.65 9.86 -7.87
C CYS A 200 3.08 9.86 -9.33
N ASN A 201 3.28 11.03 -9.94
CA ASN A 201 3.84 11.15 -11.28
C ASN A 201 5.25 11.74 -11.19
N PRO A 202 6.31 10.92 -11.25
CA PRO A 202 7.70 11.40 -11.14
C PRO A 202 8.14 12.31 -12.28
N SER A 203 7.41 12.33 -13.39
CA SER A 203 7.74 13.16 -14.56
C SER A 203 7.20 14.59 -14.46
N GLU A 204 6.41 14.91 -13.44
CA GLU A 204 5.96 16.29 -13.18
C GLU A 204 7.07 17.11 -12.52
N THR A 205 7.20 18.39 -12.91
CA THR A 205 8.13 19.33 -12.27
C THR A 205 7.89 19.48 -10.77
N TYR A 206 6.63 19.33 -10.36
CA TYR A 206 6.19 19.37 -8.96
C TYR A 206 5.30 18.15 -8.68
N PRO A 207 5.89 16.96 -8.50
CA PRO A 207 5.15 15.72 -8.33
C PRO A 207 4.22 15.83 -7.14
N THR A 208 3.00 15.36 -7.30
CA THR A 208 2.00 15.32 -6.22
C THR A 208 1.81 13.88 -5.74
N LEU A 209 2.16 13.61 -4.48
CA LEU A 209 1.83 12.34 -3.82
C LEU A 209 0.37 12.37 -3.39
N THR A 210 -0.48 11.64 -4.09
CA THR A 210 -1.90 11.50 -3.72
C THR A 210 -2.08 10.23 -2.92
N LEU A 211 -2.59 10.36 -1.69
CA LEU A 211 -2.89 9.27 -0.77
C LEU A 211 -4.40 9.22 -0.56
N THR A 212 -5.02 8.11 -0.91
CA THR A 212 -6.47 7.94 -0.91
C THR A 212 -6.85 6.78 0.00
N LEU A 213 -7.58 7.07 1.08
CA LEU A 213 -8.24 6.05 1.87
C LEU A 213 -9.49 5.57 1.10
N ARG A 214 -9.45 4.32 0.62
CA ARG A 214 -10.47 3.73 -0.25
C ARG A 214 -11.53 2.96 0.51
N ALA A 215 -11.17 2.29 1.60
CA ALA A 215 -12.11 1.53 2.39
C ALA A 215 -11.60 1.32 3.82
N ILE A 216 -12.56 1.18 4.74
CA ILE A 216 -12.35 0.63 6.07
C ILE A 216 -13.40 -0.44 6.28
N TYR A 217 -12.95 -1.68 6.39
CA TYR A 217 -13.81 -2.83 6.67
C TYR A 217 -13.70 -3.23 8.14
N LYS A 218 -14.79 -3.75 8.70
CA LYS A 218 -14.76 -4.50 9.95
C LYS A 218 -14.54 -5.96 9.58
N LEU A 219 -13.46 -6.54 10.09
CA LEU A 219 -13.11 -7.93 9.85
C LEU A 219 -12.37 -8.41 11.11
N GLY A 220 -13.15 -8.99 12.01
CA GLY A 220 -12.71 -9.54 13.27
C GLY A 220 -13.40 -10.88 13.54
N GLU A 221 -13.00 -11.52 14.63
CA GLU A 221 -13.50 -12.84 15.02
C GLU A 221 -15.00 -12.78 15.32
N ASP A 222 -15.43 -11.82 16.15
CA ASP A 222 -16.81 -11.66 16.61
C ASP A 222 -17.80 -11.19 15.53
N ASN A 223 -17.30 -10.61 14.45
CA ASN A 223 -18.11 -9.96 13.41
C ASN A 223 -17.71 -10.38 11.99
N TYR A 224 -17.18 -11.60 11.88
CA TYR A 224 -16.69 -12.10 10.61
C TYR A 224 -17.79 -12.12 9.55
N ASP A 225 -17.52 -11.43 8.45
CA ASP A 225 -18.37 -11.42 7.27
C ASP A 225 -17.54 -11.90 6.07
N LYS A 226 -17.97 -13.01 5.47
CA LYS A 226 -17.32 -13.60 4.30
C LYS A 226 -17.34 -12.67 3.09
N GLU A 227 -18.38 -11.84 2.93
CA GLU A 227 -18.47 -10.90 1.81
C GLU A 227 -17.41 -9.80 1.94
N VAL A 228 -17.16 -9.35 3.17
CA VAL A 228 -16.04 -8.44 3.48
C VAL A 228 -14.70 -9.11 3.18
N ALA A 229 -14.52 -10.37 3.58
CA ALA A 229 -13.29 -11.10 3.28
C ALA A 229 -13.07 -11.27 1.77
N PHE A 230 -14.12 -11.55 0.99
CA PHE A 230 -14.04 -11.59 -0.48
C PHE A 230 -13.65 -10.23 -1.05
N ASP A 231 -14.22 -9.13 -0.57
CA ASP A 231 -13.85 -7.79 -1.01
C ASP A 231 -12.38 -7.46 -0.68
N VAL A 232 -11.90 -7.86 0.50
CA VAL A 232 -10.47 -7.73 0.86
C VAL A 232 -9.59 -8.56 -0.08
N LEU A 233 -9.99 -9.78 -0.46
CA LEU A 233 -9.27 -10.57 -1.47
C LEU A 233 -9.25 -9.88 -2.84
N LYS A 234 -10.36 -9.28 -3.28
CA LYS A 234 -10.39 -8.51 -4.53
C LYS A 234 -9.40 -7.33 -4.47
N TRP A 235 -9.32 -6.62 -3.34
CA TRP A 235 -8.33 -5.56 -3.15
C TRP A 235 -6.88 -6.03 -3.21
N ILE A 236 -6.59 -7.25 -2.74
CA ILE A 236 -5.24 -7.83 -2.76
C ILE A 236 -4.88 -8.33 -4.16
N LEU A 237 -5.78 -9.06 -4.81
CA LEU A 237 -5.52 -9.83 -6.02
C LEU A 237 -5.80 -9.06 -7.32
N SER A 238 -6.73 -8.10 -7.27
CA SER A 238 -7.14 -7.30 -8.42
C SER A 238 -7.54 -5.89 -7.98
N PRO A 239 -6.62 -5.12 -7.38
CA PRO A 239 -6.93 -3.76 -6.97
C PRO A 239 -7.39 -2.92 -8.17
N PRO A 240 -8.43 -2.09 -8.02
CA PRO A 240 -8.82 -1.14 -9.05
C PRO A 240 -7.68 -0.18 -9.35
N GLU A 241 -7.60 0.32 -10.59
CA GLU A 241 -6.74 1.47 -10.85
C GLU A 241 -7.15 2.62 -9.91
N PRO A 242 -6.22 3.24 -9.19
CA PRO A 242 -6.51 4.47 -8.46
C PRO A 242 -7.14 5.45 -9.43
N ALA A 243 -8.24 6.10 -9.03
CA ALA A 243 -8.99 6.99 -9.92
C ALA A 243 -8.03 7.95 -10.63
N LYS A 244 -7.79 7.70 -11.92
CA LYS A 244 -7.04 8.59 -12.80
C LYS A 244 -7.64 9.97 -12.56
N GLN A 245 -6.81 10.96 -12.26
CA GLN A 245 -7.29 12.33 -12.35
C GLN A 245 -7.75 12.52 -13.79
N LEU A 246 -9.07 12.46 -14.01
CA LEU A 246 -9.79 12.71 -15.26
C LEU A 246 -9.67 14.19 -15.68
N SER A 247 -8.49 14.80 -15.51
CA SER A 247 -8.33 16.24 -15.64
C SER A 247 -6.95 16.62 -16.19
N LEU A 248 -6.47 15.97 -17.26
CA LEU A 248 -5.48 16.56 -18.17
C LEU A 248 -5.66 16.18 -19.66
N ARG A 249 -6.70 15.43 -20.03
CA ARG A 249 -7.13 15.28 -21.43
C ARG A 249 -8.43 16.05 -21.69
N ALA A 250 -8.35 17.38 -21.61
CA ALA A 250 -9.32 18.26 -22.28
C ALA A 250 -8.76 19.68 -22.32
N LYS A 251 -8.08 20.00 -23.44
CA LYS A 251 -8.04 21.27 -24.17
C LYS A 251 -6.74 21.32 -24.98
N LYS A 252 -6.77 20.69 -26.15
CA LYS A 252 -6.28 21.34 -27.37
C LYS A 252 -7.52 21.75 -28.14
#